data_AF-A0A974TCV2-F1
#
_entry.id   AF-A0A974TCV2-F1
#
_cell.length_a   1.000
_cell.length_b   1.000
_cell.length_c   1.000
_cell.angle_alpha   90.00
_cell.angle_beta   90.00
_cell.angle_gamma   90.00
#
_symmetry.space_group_name_H-M   'P 1'
#
loop_
_entity.id
_entity.type
_entity.pdbx_description
1 polymer ?
#
loop_
_entity_poly.entity_id
_entity_poly.type
_entity_poly.pdbx_seq_one_letter_code
_entity_poly.pdbx_strand_id
1 'polypeptide(L)'
;MNRRSSRDKDTERKEAFAVSPATSENIALHIVRHLVRGLGKAEGQGISMQSLRHWWTVSLGQRSDDFKLGLDYAATCHWIEHRPDNIIVLTGQGAEKGSATR
;
A
#
# COMPACT_ATOMS: atom_id res chain seq x y z
N MET A 1 -21.10 51.42 -16.08
CA MET A 1 -21.91 50.39 -15.38
C MET A 1 -21.60 49.04 -16.02
N ASN A 2 -20.55 48.34 -15.56
CA ASN A 2 -20.51 47.28 -14.54
C ASN A 2 -20.93 45.86 -15.02
N ARG A 3 -19.92 44.97 -14.98
CA ARG A 3 -19.91 43.54 -14.55
C ARG A 3 -20.20 42.40 -15.54
N ARG A 4 -19.14 41.64 -15.87
CA ARG A 4 -18.86 40.20 -15.59
C ARG A 4 -17.87 39.72 -16.68
N SER A 5 -16.55 39.66 -16.45
CA SER A 5 -15.86 38.61 -15.68
C SER A 5 -16.57 37.26 -15.78
N SER A 6 -16.29 36.52 -16.85
CA SER A 6 -16.17 35.06 -16.75
C SER A 6 -14.71 34.75 -16.96
N ARG A 7 -14.04 34.58 -15.84
CA ARG A 7 -12.64 34.22 -15.73
C ARG A 7 -12.62 32.71 -15.96
N ASP A 8 -12.10 32.26 -17.09
CA ASP A 8 -11.71 30.87 -17.30
C ASP A 8 -10.70 30.47 -16.22
N LYS A 9 -11.26 29.99 -15.10
CA LYS A 9 -10.59 29.33 -14.00
C LYS A 9 -11.37 28.04 -13.76
N ASP A 10 -11.31 27.14 -14.72
CA ASP A 10 -11.45 25.74 -14.36
C ASP A 10 -10.18 25.04 -14.81
N THR A 11 -9.14 25.26 -14.02
CA THR A 11 -8.61 24.17 -13.21
C THR A 11 -7.91 23.21 -14.15
N GLU A 12 -6.74 23.66 -14.62
CA GLU A 12 -5.62 22.79 -14.99
C GLU A 12 -5.48 21.79 -13.83
N ARG A 13 -6.17 20.65 -13.99
CA ARG A 13 -6.16 19.56 -13.03
C ARG A 13 -4.74 19.07 -13.03
N LYS A 14 -3.98 19.58 -12.06
CA LYS A 14 -2.69 19.09 -11.66
C LYS A 14 -2.71 17.58 -11.83
N GLU A 15 -1.91 17.09 -12.77
CA GLU A 15 -1.53 15.70 -12.84
C GLU A 15 -0.74 15.40 -11.55
N ALA A 16 -1.47 15.30 -10.45
CA ALA A 16 -1.01 14.62 -9.26
C ALA A 16 -0.93 13.16 -9.68
N PHE A 17 0.22 12.76 -10.23
CA PHE A 17 0.70 11.39 -10.43
C PHE A 17 -0.32 10.36 -9.95
N ALA A 18 -1.33 10.10 -10.77
CA ALA A 18 -2.42 9.21 -10.39
C ALA A 18 -1.86 7.80 -10.56
N VAL A 19 -1.14 7.33 -9.53
CA VAL A 19 -0.75 5.94 -9.44
C VAL A 19 -2.04 5.14 -9.56
N SER A 20 -2.16 4.42 -10.68
CA SER A 20 -3.39 3.70 -10.99
C SER A 20 -3.68 2.71 -9.86
N PRO A 21 -4.95 2.49 -9.48
CA PRO A 21 -5.31 1.56 -8.40
C PRO A 21 -4.74 0.15 -8.60
N ALA A 22 -4.55 -0.27 -9.85
CA ALA A 22 -3.87 -1.52 -10.22
C ALA A 22 -2.41 -1.60 -9.74
N THR A 23 -1.69 -0.48 -9.71
CA THR A 23 -0.30 -0.43 -9.22
C THR A 23 -0.25 -0.61 -7.72
N SER A 24 -1.10 0.10 -6.96
CA SER A 24 -1.17 -0.03 -5.51
C SER A 24 -1.61 -1.43 -5.08
N GLU A 25 -2.56 -2.04 -5.79
CA GLU A 25 -2.98 -3.43 -5.56
C GLU A 25 -1.83 -4.41 -5.80
N ASN A 26 -1.10 -4.28 -6.91
CA ASN A 26 0.02 -5.17 -7.23
C ASN A 26 1.13 -5.10 -6.16
N ILE A 27 1.43 -3.89 -5.67
CA ILE A 27 2.38 -3.69 -4.58
C ILE A 27 1.84 -4.33 -3.28
N ALA A 28 0.59 -4.07 -2.93
CA ALA A 28 -0.06 -4.66 -1.76
C ALA A 28 0.00 -6.19 -1.79
N LEU A 29 -0.31 -6.80 -2.94
CA LEU A 29 -0.20 -8.25 -3.15
C LEU A 29 1.22 -8.75 -2.97
N HIS A 30 2.22 -8.02 -3.47
CA HIS A 30 3.61 -8.39 -3.28
C HIS A 30 3.98 -8.39 -1.79
N ILE A 31 3.61 -7.33 -1.07
CA ILE A 31 3.87 -7.21 0.38
C ILE A 31 3.23 -8.38 1.13
N VAL A 32 1.93 -8.61 0.94
CA VAL A 32 1.18 -9.67 1.65
C VAL A 32 1.68 -11.06 1.29
N ARG A 33 2.04 -11.30 0.03
CA ARG A 33 2.68 -12.54 -0.40
C ARG A 33 4.03 -12.76 0.27
N HIS A 34 4.83 -11.72 0.43
CA HIS A 34 6.10 -11.83 1.12
C HIS A 34 5.92 -12.11 2.61
N LEU A 35 4.95 -11.48 3.28
CA LEU A 35 4.62 -11.80 4.67
C LEU A 35 4.36 -13.29 4.85
N VAL A 36 3.49 -13.87 4.02
CA VAL A 36 3.13 -15.30 4.09
C VAL A 36 4.28 -16.20 3.65
N ARG A 37 4.78 -16.03 2.43
CA ARG A 37 5.67 -16.99 1.78
C ARG A 37 7.16 -16.71 2.00
N GLY A 38 7.51 -15.44 2.20
CA GLY A 38 8.88 -15.02 2.44
C GLY A 38 9.26 -15.08 3.91
N LEU A 39 8.34 -14.69 4.80
CA LEU A 39 8.58 -14.60 6.24
C LEU A 39 7.84 -15.66 7.06
N GLY A 40 7.03 -16.50 6.43
CA GLY A 40 6.27 -17.55 7.10
C GLY A 40 5.20 -17.02 8.05
N LYS A 41 4.69 -15.81 7.82
CA LYS A 41 3.69 -15.19 8.70
C LYS A 41 2.32 -15.80 8.47
N ALA A 42 1.67 -16.15 9.57
CA ALA A 42 0.29 -16.57 9.63
C ALA A 42 -0.61 -15.44 10.14
N GLU A 43 -1.92 -15.67 10.11
CA GLU A 43 -2.92 -14.77 10.71
C GLU A 43 -2.54 -14.40 12.15
N GLY A 44 -2.76 -13.13 12.50
CA GLY A 44 -2.47 -12.57 13.82
C GLY A 44 -0.99 -12.32 14.09
N GLN A 45 -0.08 -12.79 13.22
CA GLN A 45 1.34 -12.54 13.37
C GLN A 45 1.74 -11.19 12.81
N GLY A 46 2.59 -10.49 13.56
CA GLY A 46 3.08 -9.17 13.22
C GLY A 46 4.52 -9.16 12.68
N ILE A 47 4.86 -8.04 12.02
CA ILE A 47 6.22 -7.59 11.76
C ILE A 47 6.32 -6.08 11.99
N SER A 48 7.48 -5.59 12.41
CA SER A 48 7.70 -4.15 12.49
C SER A 48 7.70 -3.51 11.09
N MET A 49 7.13 -2.32 11.00
CA MET A 49 7.16 -1.48 9.80
C MET A 49 8.60 -1.26 9.31
N GLN A 50 9.54 -1.10 10.23
CA GLN A 50 10.95 -0.90 9.90
C GLN A 50 11.56 -2.14 9.24
N SER A 51 11.33 -3.33 9.77
CA SER A 51 11.83 -4.59 9.17
C SER A 51 11.19 -4.83 7.81
N LEU A 52 9.89 -4.58 7.67
CA LEU A 52 9.18 -4.74 6.41
C LEU A 52 9.66 -3.72 5.35
N ARG A 53 9.85 -2.46 5.74
CA ARG A 53 10.42 -1.42 4.86
C ARG A 53 11.88 -1.71 4.48
N HIS A 54 12.66 -2.22 5.42
CA HIS A 54 14.04 -2.61 5.16
C HIS A 54 14.09 -3.71 4.09
N TRP A 55 13.28 -4.77 4.23
CA TRP A 55 13.13 -5.77 3.18
C TRP A 55 12.72 -5.15 1.83
N TRP A 56 11.70 -4.29 1.82
CA TRP A 56 11.21 -3.67 0.58
C TRP A 56 12.30 -2.88 -0.16
N THR A 57 13.05 -2.07 0.57
CA THR A 57 14.08 -1.20 -0.02
C THR A 57 15.35 -1.96 -0.36
N VAL A 58 15.80 -2.88 0.50
CA VAL A 58 17.09 -3.56 0.36
C VAL A 58 16.97 -4.82 -0.49
N SER A 59 15.94 -5.63 -0.29
CA SER A 59 15.79 -6.91 -1.00
C SER A 59 15.17 -6.75 -2.39
N LEU A 60 14.28 -5.77 -2.58
CA LEU A 60 13.64 -5.55 -3.88
C LEU A 60 14.19 -4.34 -4.65
N GLY A 61 15.04 -3.52 -4.02
CA GLY A 61 15.54 -2.28 -4.63
C GLY A 61 14.43 -1.26 -4.96
N GLN A 62 13.27 -1.36 -4.31
CA GLN A 62 12.09 -0.56 -4.63
C GLN A 62 12.05 0.75 -3.84
N ARG A 63 11.33 1.74 -4.39
CA ARG A 63 11.19 3.05 -3.75
C ARG A 63 10.27 2.97 -2.54
N SER A 64 10.54 3.82 -1.54
CA SER A 64 9.75 3.87 -0.29
C SER A 64 8.33 4.41 -0.48
N ASP A 65 8.07 5.23 -1.49
CA ASP A 65 6.74 5.80 -1.73
C ASP A 65 5.76 4.72 -2.21
N ASP A 66 6.23 3.83 -3.09
CA ASP A 66 5.49 2.66 -3.56
C ASP A 66 5.10 1.75 -2.39
N PHE A 67 6.00 1.57 -1.42
CA PHE A 67 5.75 0.78 -0.22
C PHE A 67 4.55 1.29 0.59
N LYS A 68 4.51 2.61 0.84
CA LYS A 68 3.42 3.23 1.61
C LYS A 68 2.09 3.08 0.86
N LEU A 69 2.09 3.29 -0.45
CA LEU A 69 0.90 3.11 -1.29
C LEU A 69 0.36 1.67 -1.22
N GLY A 70 1.24 0.67 -1.28
CA GLY A 70 0.85 -0.73 -1.14
C GLY A 70 0.32 -1.08 0.25
N LEU A 71 0.93 -0.55 1.32
CA LEU A 71 0.44 -0.75 2.68
C LEU A 71 -0.93 -0.11 2.91
N ASP A 72 -1.10 1.14 2.48
CA ASP A 72 -2.37 1.86 2.64
C ASP A 72 -3.50 1.14 1.87
N TYR A 73 -3.19 0.61 0.68
CA TYR A 73 -4.12 -0.23 -0.08
C TYR A 73 -4.42 -1.55 0.65
N ALA A 74 -3.40 -2.27 1.11
CA ALA A 74 -3.58 -3.53 1.83
C ALA A 74 -4.42 -3.36 3.11
N ALA A 75 -4.24 -2.25 3.83
CA ALA A 75 -5.03 -1.89 5.01
C ALA A 75 -6.49 -1.59 4.64
N THR A 76 -6.71 -0.84 3.55
CA THR A 76 -8.06 -0.55 3.04
C THR A 76 -8.80 -1.83 2.65
N CYS A 77 -8.10 -2.79 2.06
CA CYS A 77 -8.62 -4.12 1.73
C CYS A 77 -8.68 -5.09 2.92
N HIS A 78 -8.34 -4.64 4.14
CA HIS A 78 -8.32 -5.46 5.36
C HIS A 78 -7.41 -6.70 5.28
N TRP A 79 -6.36 -6.66 4.45
CA TRP A 79 -5.36 -7.73 4.39
C TRP A 79 -4.31 -7.61 5.50
N ILE A 80 -4.11 -6.39 5.98
CA ILE A 80 -3.24 -6.10 7.11
C ILE A 80 -3.93 -5.15 8.07
N GLU A 81 -3.46 -5.14 9.31
CA GLU A 81 -3.84 -4.17 10.32
C GLU A 81 -2.60 -3.44 10.85
N HIS A 82 -2.75 -2.13 11.04
CA HIS A 82 -1.77 -1.33 11.74
C HIS A 82 -2.06 -1.40 13.24
N ARG A 83 -1.13 -1.98 13.99
CA ARG A 83 -1.15 -1.96 15.45
C ARG A 83 -0.31 -0.80 15.98
N PRO A 84 -0.50 -0.42 17.26
CA PRO A 84 0.43 0.47 17.95
C PRO A 84 1.88 0.00 17.79
N ASP A 85 2.82 0.91 18.02
CA ASP A 85 4.26 0.63 17.91
C ASP A 85 4.77 0.29 16.50
N ASN A 86 4.03 0.72 15.47
CA ASN A 86 4.37 0.49 14.06
C ASN A 86 4.48 -0.99 13.70
N ILE A 87 3.62 -1.84 14.27
CA ILE A 87 3.54 -3.25 13.90
C ILE A 87 2.46 -3.43 12.83
N ILE A 88 2.81 -4.13 11.76
CA ILE A 88 1.88 -4.60 10.73
C ILE A 88 1.50 -6.04 11.06
N VAL A 89 0.22 -6.29 11.28
CA VAL A 89 -0.33 -7.62 11.55
C VAL A 89 -1.03 -8.14 10.32
N LEU A 90 -0.79 -9.40 9.98
CA LEU A 90 -1.49 -10.09 8.90
C LEU A 90 -2.88 -10.53 9.39
N THR A 91 -3.94 -10.18 8.67
CA THR A 91 -5.30 -10.64 8.97
C THR A 91 -5.56 -12.01 8.34
N GLY A 92 -6.68 -12.64 8.68
CA GLY A 92 -7.12 -13.87 7.99
C GLY A 92 -7.26 -13.66 6.48
N GLN A 93 -7.90 -12.56 6.05
CA GLN A 93 -8.02 -12.21 4.63
C GLN A 93 -6.65 -12.01 3.96
N GLY A 94 -5.71 -11.38 4.66
CA GLY A 94 -4.34 -11.23 4.16
C GLY A 94 -3.61 -12.55 4.03
N ALA A 95 -3.76 -13.45 5.01
CA ALA A 95 -3.15 -14.77 4.96
C ALA A 95 -3.67 -15.58 3.77
N GLU A 96 -4.98 -15.59 3.54
CA GLU A 96 -5.58 -16.23 2.36
C GLU A 96 -5.08 -15.59 1.06
N LYS A 97 -5.10 -14.25 0.99
CA LYS A 97 -4.68 -13.51 -0.21
C LYS A 97 -3.20 -13.72 -0.55
N GLY A 98 -2.33 -13.74 0.47
CA GLY A 98 -0.89 -13.97 0.31
C GLY A 98 -0.53 -15.42 0.00
N SER A 99 -1.38 -16.36 0.42
CA SER A 99 -1.27 -17.79 0.12
C SER A 99 -1.76 -18.15 -1.27
N ALA A 100 -2.61 -17.32 -1.89
CA ALA A 100 -3.15 -17.57 -3.22
C ALA A 100 -2.03 -17.74 -4.26
N THR A 101 -1.79 -19.00 -4.63
CA THR A 101 -1.09 -19.39 -5.85
C THR A 101 -2.00 -19.07 -7.01
N ARG A 102 -1.59 -18.10 -7.82
CA ARG A 102 -2.25 -17.75 -9.08
C ARG A 102 -2.44 -18.98 -9.95
#